data_AF-A0A350ESN4-F1
#
_entry.id   AF-A0A350ESN4-F1
#
_cell.length_a   1.000
_cell.length_b   1.000
_cell.length_c   1.000
_cell.angle_alpha   90.00
_cell.angle_beta   90.00
_cell.angle_gamma   90.00
#
_symmetry.space_group_name_H-M   'P 1'
#
loop_
_entity.id
_entity.type
_entity.pdbx_description
1 polymer ?
#
loop_
_entity_poly.entity_id
_entity_poly.type
_entity_poly.pdbx_seq_one_letter_code
_entity_poly.pdbx_strand_id
1 'polypeptide(L)'
;YGGMLFKSDKVMAPYCYRCPFNRAKPERADAREYRKCNWECVGKVEQACARQAKKGEGHAAFVFEPVMQGAAGMIPQPAGWLRQVTDIARGRGALLIAD
;
A
#
# COMPACT_ATOMS: atom_id res chain seq x y z
N TYR A 1 -17.46 0.00 -13.50
CA TYR A 1 -16.09 0.39 -13.15
C TYR A 1 -15.14 -0.51 -13.93
N GLY A 2 -14.63 -0.03 -15.07
CA GLY A 2 -13.63 -0.77 -15.86
C GLY A 2 -12.28 -0.67 -15.16
N GLY A 3 -11.56 -1.77 -15.00
CA GLY A 3 -10.21 -1.76 -14.43
C GLY A 3 -9.24 -0.89 -15.23
N MET A 4 -8.00 -0.79 -14.77
CA MET A 4 -6.96 -0.10 -15.55
C MET A 4 -6.80 -0.74 -16.93
N LEU A 5 -6.52 0.07 -17.94
CA LEU A 5 -6.40 -0.37 -19.34
C LEU A 5 -5.12 -1.19 -19.62
N PHE A 6 -4.27 -1.34 -18.61
CA PHE A 6 -3.01 -2.07 -18.65
C PHE A 6 -2.94 -3.10 -17.52
N LYS A 7 -2.03 -4.08 -17.66
CA LYS A 7 -1.83 -5.13 -16.65
C LYS A 7 -1.46 -4.49 -15.32
N SER A 8 -2.21 -4.82 -14.27
CA SER A 8 -2.03 -4.27 -12.93
C SER A 8 -2.10 -5.37 -11.88
N ASP A 9 -1.14 -5.37 -10.96
CA ASP A 9 -1.25 -6.13 -9.71
C ASP A 9 -1.78 -5.21 -8.61
N LYS A 10 -2.82 -5.64 -7.91
CA LYS A 10 -3.34 -4.91 -6.75
C LYS A 10 -2.64 -5.36 -5.48
N VAL A 11 -2.30 -4.39 -4.62
CA VAL A 11 -1.77 -4.62 -3.28
C VAL A 11 -2.78 -4.20 -2.22
N MET A 12 -2.55 -4.64 -0.99
CA MET A 12 -3.40 -4.28 0.15
C MET A 12 -3.37 -2.77 0.41
N ALA A 13 -4.55 -2.18 0.60
CA ALA A 13 -4.69 -0.78 1.03
C ALA A 13 -4.24 -0.61 2.50
N PRO A 14 -3.64 0.53 2.88
CA PRO A 14 -3.17 0.81 4.24
C PRO A 14 -4.29 1.18 5.24
N TYR A 15 -5.42 0.48 5.17
CA TYR A 15 -6.59 0.78 5.97
C TYR A 15 -6.46 0.23 7.40
N CYS A 16 -5.89 1.02 8.31
CA CYS A 16 -5.58 0.58 9.68
C CYS A 16 -6.79 0.11 10.49
N TYR A 17 -7.97 0.70 10.27
CA TYR A 17 -9.22 0.29 10.93
C TYR A 17 -9.69 -1.12 10.52
N ARG A 18 -9.46 -1.51 9.27
CA ARG A 18 -9.80 -2.85 8.74
C ARG A 18 -8.58 -3.74 8.53
N CYS A 19 -7.44 -3.37 9.12
CA CYS A 19 -6.19 -4.09 8.90
C CYS A 19 -6.27 -5.47 9.60
N PRO A 20 -6.10 -6.58 8.86
CA PRO A 20 -6.18 -7.92 9.46
C PRO A 20 -5.00 -8.22 10.40
N PHE A 21 -3.94 -7.41 10.34
CA PHE A 21 -2.75 -7.52 11.18
C PHE A 21 -2.78 -6.60 12.40
N ASN A 22 -3.76 -5.68 12.48
CA ASN A 22 -3.88 -4.79 13.62
C ASN A 22 -4.48 -5.55 14.81
N ARG A 23 -3.64 -5.87 15.81
CA ARG A 23 -4.03 -6.59 17.02
C ARG A 23 -4.51 -5.68 18.15
N ALA A 24 -4.67 -4.38 17.88
CA ALA A 24 -5.17 -3.45 18.87
C ALA A 24 -6.67 -3.66 19.11
N LYS A 25 -7.11 -3.42 20.35
CA LYS A 25 -8.54 -3.32 20.64
C LYS A 25 -9.07 -2.03 20.00
N PRO A 26 -10.23 -2.03 19.33
CA PRO A 26 -10.80 -0.80 18.78
C PRO A 26 -11.08 0.23 19.87
N GLU A 27 -10.74 1.49 19.60
CA GLU A 27 -10.93 2.62 20.50
C GLU A 27 -11.70 3.73 19.77
N ARG A 28 -12.24 4.71 20.51
CA ARG A 28 -12.89 5.90 19.95
C ARG A 28 -11.83 6.94 19.50
N ALA A 29 -10.91 6.51 18.66
CA ALA A 29 -9.82 7.30 18.11
C ALA A 29 -9.49 6.82 16.68
N ASP A 30 -8.56 7.48 16.00
CA ASP A 30 -8.11 7.02 14.68
C ASP A 30 -7.30 5.72 14.83
N ALA A 31 -7.66 4.68 14.08
CA ALA A 31 -6.97 3.39 14.09
C ALA A 31 -5.48 3.49 13.76
N ARG A 32 -5.03 4.54 13.07
CA ARG A 32 -3.62 4.80 12.79
C ARG A 32 -2.81 5.12 14.04
N GLU A 33 -3.45 5.64 15.10
CA GLU A 33 -2.80 6.06 16.34
C GLU A 33 -2.60 4.90 17.31
N TYR A 34 -3.57 4.00 17.41
CA TYR A 34 -3.53 2.90 18.37
C TYR A 34 -3.13 1.54 17.76
N ARG A 35 -2.87 1.48 16.44
CA ARG A 35 -2.57 0.22 15.74
C ARG A 35 -1.43 -0.57 16.40
N LYS A 36 -1.59 -1.89 16.46
CA LYS A 36 -0.58 -2.85 16.91
C LYS A 36 -0.33 -3.86 15.79
N CYS A 37 0.50 -3.46 14.83
CA CYS A 37 0.94 -4.31 13.71
C CYS A 37 2.41 -4.00 13.39
N ASN A 38 3.06 -4.86 12.63
CA ASN A 38 4.48 -4.74 12.27
C ASN A 38 4.66 -4.39 10.78
N TRP A 39 3.80 -3.50 10.25
CA TRP A 39 3.87 -3.07 8.84
C TRP A 39 3.71 -4.20 7.82
N GLU A 40 2.94 -5.23 8.14
CA GLU A 40 2.71 -6.38 7.25
C GLU A 40 2.09 -5.94 5.91
N CYS A 41 1.31 -4.86 5.90
CA CYS A 41 0.79 -4.26 4.66
C CYS A 41 1.92 -3.79 3.72
N VAL A 42 3.01 -3.24 4.26
CA VAL A 42 4.20 -2.85 3.50
C VAL A 42 4.95 -4.10 3.02
N GLY A 43 5.12 -5.10 3.90
CA GLY A 43 5.69 -6.39 3.53
C GLY A 43 4.92 -7.08 2.40
N LYS A 44 3.58 -6.92 2.32
CA LYS A 44 2.78 -7.42 1.19
C LYS A 44 3.10 -6.71 -0.13
N VAL A 45 3.40 -5.41 -0.10
CA VAL A 45 3.86 -4.67 -1.28
C VAL A 45 5.22 -5.21 -1.74
N GLU A 46 6.16 -5.38 -0.80
CA GLU A 46 7.47 -5.94 -1.12
C GLU A 46 7.39 -7.34 -1.72
N GLN A 47 6.56 -8.21 -1.14
CA GLN A 47 6.31 -9.57 -1.65
C GLN A 47 5.72 -9.55 -3.06
N ALA A 48 4.81 -8.61 -3.36
CA ALA A 48 4.24 -8.47 -4.70
C ALA A 48 5.30 -8.05 -5.71
N CYS A 49 6.12 -7.05 -5.40
CA CYS A 49 7.23 -6.62 -6.25
C CYS A 49 8.28 -7.73 -6.46
N ALA A 50 8.67 -8.44 -5.39
CA ALA A 50 9.64 -9.53 -5.47
C ALA A 50 9.11 -10.71 -6.30
N ARG A 51 7.83 -11.06 -6.15
CA ARG A 51 7.19 -12.11 -6.95
C ARG A 51 7.18 -11.78 -8.43
N GLN A 52 6.92 -10.53 -8.79
CA GLN A 52 6.92 -10.10 -10.18
C GLN A 52 8.34 -10.10 -10.76
N ALA A 53 9.33 -9.56 -10.03
CA ALA A 53 10.73 -9.62 -10.43
C ALA A 53 11.25 -11.04 -10.70
N LYS A 54 10.81 -12.05 -9.92
CA LYS A 54 11.14 -13.47 -10.15
C LYS A 54 10.61 -14.03 -11.47
N LYS A 55 9.59 -13.42 -12.08
CA LYS A 55 9.05 -13.82 -13.39
C LYS A 55 9.85 -13.24 -14.57
N GLY A 56 10.90 -12.47 -14.31
CA GLY A 56 11.77 -11.87 -15.33
C GLY A 56 11.43 -10.43 -15.72
N GLU A 57 10.30 -9.90 -15.25
CA GLU A 57 9.88 -8.51 -15.52
C GLU A 57 9.56 -7.81 -14.19
N GLY A 58 10.12 -6.63 -13.97
CA GLY A 58 9.74 -5.77 -12.84
C GLY A 58 8.46 -4.98 -13.11
N HIS A 59 7.86 -4.39 -12.07
CA HIS A 59 6.79 -3.42 -12.26
C HIS A 59 7.34 -2.13 -12.88
N ALA A 60 6.71 -1.62 -13.94
CA ALA A 60 7.12 -0.37 -14.57
C ALA A 60 6.82 0.86 -13.70
N ALA A 61 5.70 0.83 -12.95
CA ALA A 61 5.26 1.92 -12.10
C ALA A 61 4.47 1.43 -10.89
N PHE A 62 4.45 2.25 -9.84
CA PHE A 62 3.60 2.13 -8.67
C PHE A 62 2.64 3.34 -8.63
N VAL A 63 1.34 3.06 -8.72
CA VAL A 63 0.27 4.06 -8.76
C VAL A 63 -0.39 4.17 -7.39
N PHE A 64 -0.56 5.38 -6.87
CA PHE A 64 -1.18 5.61 -5.56
C PHE A 64 -1.81 7.00 -5.46
N GLU A 65 -2.86 7.14 -4.65
CA GLU A 65 -3.38 8.44 -4.20
C GLU A 65 -2.54 8.90 -2.98
N PRO A 66 -1.91 10.09 -2.98
CA PRO A 66 -1.04 10.54 -1.89
C PRO A 66 -1.82 10.81 -0.60
N VAL A 67 -1.34 10.28 0.53
CA VAL A 67 -1.84 10.52 1.90
C VAL A 67 -3.25 9.97 2.18
N MET A 68 -4.16 10.02 1.21
CA MET A 68 -5.55 9.64 1.34
C MET A 68 -6.05 8.99 0.06
N GLN A 69 -6.69 7.82 0.18
CA GLN A 69 -7.40 7.20 -0.93
C GLN A 69 -8.84 7.67 -0.93
N GLY A 70 -9.17 8.64 -1.78
CA GLY A 70 -10.47 9.28 -1.82
C GLY A 70 -11.54 8.33 -2.35
N ALA A 71 -11.31 7.78 -3.54
CA ALA A 71 -12.27 6.89 -4.22
C ALA A 71 -12.51 5.58 -3.44
N ALA A 72 -11.57 5.16 -2.60
CA ALA A 72 -11.71 3.98 -1.73
C ALA A 72 -12.56 4.24 -0.47
N GLY A 73 -13.10 5.46 -0.29
CA GLY A 73 -13.90 5.86 0.86
C GLY A 73 -13.13 6.69 1.88
N MET A 74 -12.30 7.63 1.42
CA MET A 74 -11.50 8.53 2.26
C MET A 74 -10.62 7.76 3.25
N ILE A 75 -9.82 6.82 2.76
CA ILE A 75 -8.95 5.98 3.59
C ILE A 75 -7.62 6.70 3.82
N PRO A 76 -7.32 7.17 5.04
CA PRO A 76 -6.08 7.88 5.30
C PRO A 76 -4.93 6.90 5.53
N GLN A 77 -3.75 7.26 5.04
CA GLN A 77 -2.54 6.46 5.18
C GLN A 77 -1.92 6.70 6.58
N PRO A 78 -1.35 5.67 7.24
CA PRO A 78 -0.58 5.84 8.45
C PRO A 78 0.75 6.54 8.14
N ALA A 79 1.18 7.42 9.04
CA ALA A 79 2.43 8.17 8.88
C ALA A 79 3.61 7.23 8.59
N GLY A 80 4.41 7.56 7.59
CA GLY A 80 5.55 6.76 7.14
C GLY A 80 5.22 5.64 6.16
N TRP A 81 3.96 5.23 6.01
CA TRP A 81 3.59 4.17 5.06
C TRP A 81 3.98 4.51 3.63
N LEU A 82 3.61 5.72 3.19
CA LEU A 82 3.83 6.16 1.82
C LEU A 82 5.31 6.18 1.45
N ARG A 83 6.15 6.68 2.37
CA ARG A 83 7.60 6.64 2.23
C ARG A 83 8.11 5.22 2.04
N GLN A 84 7.70 4.29 2.91
CA GLN A 84 8.18 2.91 2.85
C GLN A 84 7.80 2.21 1.52
N VAL A 85 6.56 2.35 1.06
CA VAL A 85 6.13 1.70 -0.19
C VAL A 85 6.75 2.34 -1.44
N THR A 86 6.96 3.66 -1.42
CA THR A 86 7.63 4.36 -2.53
C THR A 86 9.12 4.05 -2.57
N ASP A 87 9.79 3.89 -1.43
CA ASP A 87 11.19 3.45 -1.35
C ASP A 87 11.35 2.01 -1.90
N ILE A 88 10.41 1.10 -1.58
CA ILE A 88 10.37 -0.28 -2.12
C ILE A 88 10.25 -0.28 -3.65
N ALA A 89 9.36 0.53 -4.20
CA ALA A 89 9.12 0.63 -5.64
C ALA A 89 10.32 1.26 -6.35
N ARG A 90 10.81 2.41 -5.85
CA ARG A 90 11.97 3.11 -6.40
C ARG A 90 13.24 2.26 -6.35
N GLY A 91 13.45 1.51 -5.25
CA GLY A 91 14.57 0.58 -5.11
C GLY A 91 14.59 -0.55 -6.14
N ARG A 92 13.50 -0.75 -6.89
CA ARG A 92 13.37 -1.72 -7.98
C ARG A 92 13.28 -1.07 -9.36
N GLY A 93 13.54 0.24 -9.46
CA GLY A 93 13.48 1.00 -10.71
C GLY A 93 12.07 1.32 -11.20
N ALA A 94 11.03 1.06 -10.40
CA ALA A 94 9.66 1.41 -10.77
C ALA A 94 9.44 2.93 -10.65
N LEU A 95 8.73 3.51 -11.62
CA LEU A 95 8.27 4.89 -11.56
C LEU A 95 7.18 5.06 -10.49
N LEU A 96 7.02 6.28 -9.99
CA LEU A 96 5.97 6.62 -9.04
C LEU A 96 4.94 7.49 -9.75
N ILE A 97 3.68 7.08 -9.70
CA ILE A 97 2.56 7.84 -10.27
C ILE A 97 1.63 8.20 -9.11
N ALA A 98 1.60 9.47 -8.77
CA ALA A 98 0.65 10.04 -7.83
C ALA A 98 -0.60 10.49 -8.59
N ASP A 99 -1.76 9.94 -8.21
CA ASP A 99 -3.09 10.36 -8.69
C ASP A 99 -3.69 11.40 -7.73
#